data_AF-A0A966L0X6-F1
#
_entry.id   AF-A0A966L0X6-F1
#
_cell.length_a   1.000
_cell.length_b   1.000
_cell.length_c   1.000
_cell.angle_alpha   90.00
_cell.angle_beta   90.00
_cell.angle_gamma   90.00
#
_symmetry.space_group_name_H-M   'P 1'
#
loop_
_entity.id
_entity.type
_entity.pdbx_description
1 polymer ?
#
loop_
_entity_poly.entity_id
_entity_poly.type
_entity_poly.pdbx_seq_one_letter_code
_entity_poly.pdbx_strand_id
1 'polypeptide(L)' 'MIILGIETSCDDTAISLVNEKGTVLSNVVSSQEVFHKNFGGIVPEIASRKHSEL' A
#
# COMPACT_ATOMS: atom_id res chain seq x y z
N MET A 1 -2.83 18.74 -14.05
CA MET A 1 -2.60 17.28 -14.19
C MET A 1 -2.88 16.56 -12.87
N ILE A 2 -3.37 15.32 -12.92
CA ILE A 2 -3.53 14.43 -11.74
C ILE A 2 -2.60 13.24 -11.92
N ILE A 3 -1.81 12.93 -10.89
CA ILE A 3 -0.87 11.82 -10.81
C ILE A 3 -1.47 10.75 -9.90
N LEU A 4 -1.53 9.51 -10.37
CA LEU A 4 -1.89 8.34 -9.57
C LEU A 4 -0.62 7.69 -9.01
N GLY A 5 -0.46 7.70 -7.69
CA GLY A 5 0.59 6.97 -7.00
C GLY A 5 0.09 5.60 -6.56
N ILE A 6 0.91 4.57 -6.76
CA ILE A 6 0.67 3.19 -6.30
C ILE A 6 1.89 2.78 -5.49
N GLU A 7 1.67 2.30 -4.27
CA GLU A 7 2.73 1.87 -3.36
C GLU A 7 2.46 0.43 -2.89
N THR A 8 3.42 -0.45 -3.18
CA THR A 8 3.38 -1.89 -2.86
C THR A 8 4.79 -2.44 -2.57
N SER A 9 5.67 -1.65 -1.95
CA SER A 9 7.08 -2.07 -1.74
C SER A 9 7.27 -3.11 -0.63
N CYS A 10 6.38 -3.12 0.38
CA CYS A 10 6.53 -3.93 1.58
C CYS A 10 5.25 -4.70 1.91
N ASP A 11 4.47 -4.26 2.90
CA ASP A 11 3.27 -4.94 3.41
C ASP A 11 2.03 -4.04 3.42
N ASP A 12 2.16 -2.76 3.08
CA ASP A 12 1.02 -1.88 2.87
C ASP A 12 0.73 -1.75 1.37
N THR A 13 -0.56 -1.65 1.02
CA THR A 13 -0.97 -1.23 -0.32
C THR A 13 -1.63 0.13 -0.23
N ALA A 14 -1.07 1.11 -0.93
CA ALA A 14 -1.61 2.45 -0.93
C ALA A 14 -1.83 3.01 -2.34
N ILE A 15 -2.87 3.83 -2.46
CA ILE A 15 -3.19 4.57 -3.67
C ILE A 15 -3.37 6.04 -3.29
N SER A 16 -2.76 6.94 -4.07
CA SER A 16 -2.90 8.38 -3.88
C SER A 16 -3.18 9.11 -5.20
N LEU A 17 -3.93 10.21 -5.10
CA LEU A 17 -4.11 11.16 -6.19
C LEU A 17 -3.42 12.46 -5.79
N VAL A 18 -2.47 12.92 -6.60
CA VAL A 18 -1.69 14.14 -6.33
C VAL A 18 -1.80 15.07 -7.53
N ASN A 19 -1.98 16.37 -7.30
CA ASN A 19 -1.96 17.35 -8.38
C ASN A 19 -0.51 17.80 -8.69
N GLU A 20 -0.32 18.52 -9.79
CA GLU A 20 1.00 19.05 -10.22
C GLU A 20 1.67 20.01 -9.23
N LYS A 21 0.91 20.56 -8.26
CA LYS A 21 1.44 21.40 -7.18
C LYS A 21 1.88 20.59 -5.96
N GLY A 22 1.81 19.25 -6.04
CA GLY A 22 2.11 18.34 -4.93
C GLY A 22 0.99 18.24 -3.88
N THR A 23 -0.20 18.78 -4.13
CA THR A 23 -1.33 18.63 -3.20
C THR A 23 -1.91 17.22 -3.29
N VAL A 24 -2.01 16.55 -2.14
CA VAL A 24 -2.73 15.27 -2.02
C VAL A 24 -4.23 15.53 -2.08
N LEU A 25 -4.88 14.98 -3.11
CA LEU A 25 -6.32 15.07 -3.32
C LEU A 25 -7.07 13.89 -2.70
N SER A 26 -6.41 12.72 -2.65
CA SER A 26 -6.92 11.51 -2.01
C SER A 26 -5.75 10.61 -1.63
N ASN A 27 -5.90 9.85 -0.56
CA ASN A 27 -4.94 8.86 -0.10
C ASN A 27 -5.68 7.75 0.65
N VAL A 28 -5.51 6.50 0.22
CA VAL A 28 -6.05 5.31 0.88
C VAL A 28 -4.93 4.32 1.11
N VAL A 29 -4.95 3.67 2.28
CA VAL A 29 -3.94 2.69 2.70
C VAL A 29 -4.67 1.47 3.23
N SER A 30 -4.24 0.28 2.79
CA SER A 30 -4.65 -1.01 3.32
C SER A 30 -3.43 -1.71 3.90
N SER A 31 -3.43 -1.94 5.21
CA SER A 31 -2.29 -2.53 5.91
C SER A 31 -2.45 -4.02 6.15
N GLN A 32 -1.35 -4.75 5.98
CA GLN A 32 -1.29 -6.20 6.24
C GLN A 32 -0.73 -6.55 7.62
N GLU A 33 -0.51 -5.60 8.52
CA GLU A 33 0.09 -5.82 9.85
C GLU A 33 -0.55 -7.00 10.60
N VAL A 34 -1.89 -7.09 10.56
CA VAL A 34 -2.66 -8.14 11.22
C VAL A 34 -2.30 -9.54 10.72
N PHE A 35 -1.97 -9.68 9.42
CA PHE A 35 -1.57 -10.96 8.83
C PHE A 35 -0.15 -11.35 9.27
N HIS A 36 0.77 -10.38 9.32
CA HIS A 36 2.17 -10.61 9.65
C HIS A 36 2.43 -10.75 11.16
N LYS A 37 1.52 -10.25 12.01
CA LYS A 37 1.61 -10.34 13.47
C LYS A 37 1.82 -11.77 14.00
N ASN A 38 1.21 -12.76 13.34
CA ASN A 38 1.33 -14.17 13.74
C ASN A 38 2.72 -14.77 13.44
N PHE A 39 3.50 -14.13 12.58
CA PHE A 39 4.81 -14.60 12.14
C PHE A 39 5.97 -13.87 12.82
N GLY A 40 5.68 -12.85 13.63
CA GLY A 40 6.70 -12.04 14.30
C GLY A 40 7.51 -11.13 13.37
N GLY A 41 7.03 -10.94 12.14
CA GLY A 41 7.70 -10.14 11.10
C GLY A 41 7.01 -10.30 9.75
N ILE A 42 7.40 -9.46 8.79
CA ILE A 42 6.85 -9.47 7.43
C ILE A 42 7.30 -10.75 6.71
N VAL A 43 6.33 -11.50 6.18
CA VAL A 43 6.59 -12.68 5.34
C VAL A 43 6.47 -12.27 3.88
N PRO A 44 7.58 -12.19 3.10
CA PRO A 44 7.57 -11.61 1.76
C PRO A 44 6.58 -12.25 0.79
N GLU A 45 6.44 -13.58 0.82
CA GLU A 45 5.49 -14.31 -0.03
C GLU A 45 4.02 -13.95 0.29
N ILE A 46 3.68 -13.84 1.57
CA ILE A 46 2.33 -13.44 1.99
C ILE A 46 2.07 -12.00 1.57
N ALA A 47 3.08 -11.13 1.73
CA ALA A 47 2.94 -9.73 1.38
C ALA A 47 2.69 -9.51 -0.11
N SER A 48 3.46 -10.19 -0.96
CA SER A 48 3.29 -10.18 -2.41
C SER A 48 1.88 -10.60 -2.85
N ARG A 49 1.35 -11.69 -2.28
CA ARG A 49 -0.02 -12.14 -2.59
C ARG A 49 -1.07 -11.16 -2.12
N LYS A 50 -0.93 -10.63 -0.91
CA LYS A 50 -1.90 -9.71 -0.33
C LYS A 50 -2.04 -8.40 -1.10
N HIS A 51 -0.99 -7.91 -1.76
CA HIS A 51 -1.11 -6.78 -2.71
C HIS A 51 -2.06 -7.07 -3.89
N SER A 52 -2.17 -8.33 -4.32
CA SER A 52 -3.01 -8.75 -5.45
C SER A 52 -4.43 -9.19 -5.06
N GLU A 53 -4.66 -9.51 -3.78
CA GLU A 53 -5.90 -10.09 -3.25
C GLU A 53 -6.86 -9.07 -2.61
N LEU A 54 -6.54 -7.77 -2.67
CA LEU A 54 -7.36 -6.70 -2.09
C LEU A 54 -8.79 -6.63 -2.62
#